data_AF-A0AA88P6P2-F1
#
_entry.id   AF-A0AA88P6P2-F1
#
_cell.length_a   1.000
_cell.length_b   1.000
_cell.length_c   1.000
_cell.angle_alpha   90.00
_cell.angle_beta   90.00
_cell.angle_gamma   90.00
#
_symmetry.space_group_name_H-M   'P 1'
#
loop_
_entity.id
_entity.type
_entity.pdbx_description
1 polymer ?
#
loop_
_entity_poly.entity_id
_entity_poly.type
_entity_poly.pdbx_seq_one_letter_code
_entity_poly.pdbx_strand_id
1 'polypeptide(L)'
;MLTRVSFSTNVKLLFSVLTHRNFLTTRFNMNMERCVVRCVPCESKLTISFNLDGSNKHMLREQTEPLGKVLSRIANSIIKAQNKAKKSKANEEKSKSEPPEISLCVNETRVPEETVNADAWQDGAVLHVGHLKYKVELNPPTFTLCELPSSLMAGFPVCPKLEVEFGDLKESKFRWFKESSPKSGDQDSWKEVGQERVFTPSNLDIGLKVMLKCTPGNGSRFGEPKELLSSGVVEAGPGACTFDNRHMFTQKLTDESSLRVVSYNILADIYAQTDLSKTVLYPYCAPYALEMDYRQNLIKKELSGYNADIVCLQEVDKGVFVDSLSPALDAFGLDGVFRIKERQHEGLATYFRRSKLKLLEQYDVMLSEALTTDPLHQELMEKVSTNGNLKEKIENRSTMLQVTILQSLCDPSRILCVGNTHLYWHPKGGNVRLVQMAVALKHMKQVVTEKHPGAGLIFSGDFNSTPSSGVLQLVCEGSVPENHDDWASNGPEEQIQVGLTNPFQLASACGVPAYTNYVGGFQGCLDYIFVEPSVLQVEQVIPLPSLQEITTCVALPSVSHPSDHIALVCDLKWK
;
A
#
# COMPACT_ATOMS: atom_id res chain seq x y z
N MET A 1 -30.14 19.14 65.07
CA MET A 1 -29.17 18.71 66.12
C MET A 1 -27.99 18.07 65.39
N LEU A 2 -26.96 18.82 65.01
CA LEU A 2 -25.79 19.18 65.84
C LEU A 2 -25.14 17.95 66.50
N THR A 3 -23.97 17.54 65.98
CA THR A 3 -22.71 17.66 66.73
C THR A 3 -21.49 17.51 65.82
N ARG A 4 -20.76 18.62 65.68
CA ARG A 4 -19.33 18.69 65.35
C ARG A 4 -18.53 18.24 66.57
N VAL A 5 -17.35 17.64 66.36
CA VAL A 5 -16.23 17.78 67.29
C VAL A 5 -14.96 18.07 66.48
N SER A 6 -14.45 19.28 66.66
CA SER A 6 -13.09 19.70 66.28
C SER A 6 -12.11 19.29 67.36
N PHE A 7 -10.86 19.02 66.99
CA PHE A 7 -9.73 19.43 67.81
C PHE A 7 -8.63 20.02 66.93
N SER A 8 -8.37 21.30 67.14
CA SER A 8 -7.16 22.00 66.73
C SER A 8 -6.15 21.90 67.87
N THR A 9 -4.86 21.75 67.58
CA THR A 9 -3.83 22.42 68.37
C THR A 9 -2.61 22.74 67.50
N ASN A 10 -2.33 24.03 67.39
CA ASN A 10 -1.10 24.60 66.84
C ASN A 10 0.07 24.38 67.82
N VAL A 11 1.25 24.00 67.32
CA VAL A 11 2.55 24.48 67.85
C VAL A 11 3.52 24.73 66.69
N LYS A 12 4.14 25.91 66.73
CA LYS A 12 5.06 26.50 65.75
C LYS A 12 6.51 26.03 65.93
N LEU A 13 7.27 26.22 64.83
CA LEU A 13 8.70 26.58 64.73
C LEU A 13 9.76 25.46 64.95
N LEU A 14 10.55 25.12 63.91
CA LEU A 14 11.81 25.79 63.58
C LEU A 14 12.45 25.20 62.30
N PHE A 15 13.04 26.10 61.50
CA PHE A 15 13.88 25.82 60.33
C PHE A 15 15.13 25.02 60.70
N SER A 16 15.49 24.02 59.88
CA SER A 16 16.89 23.59 59.72
C SER A 16 17.10 22.93 58.36
N VAL A 17 18.02 23.51 57.61
CA VAL A 17 18.52 23.08 56.31
C VAL A 17 19.33 21.81 56.48
N LEU A 18 18.98 20.72 55.78
CA LEU A 18 19.91 19.62 55.50
C LEU A 18 19.58 18.97 54.16
N THR A 19 20.49 19.20 53.22
CA THR A 19 20.65 18.56 51.92
C THR A 19 20.92 17.06 52.10
N HIS A 20 19.92 16.21 51.87
CA HIS A 20 20.15 14.79 51.68
C HIS A 20 20.25 14.44 50.19
N ARG A 21 21.50 14.25 49.75
CA ARG A 21 21.89 13.54 48.54
C ARG A 21 21.17 12.20 48.47
N ASN A 22 20.33 12.01 47.45
CA ASN A 22 19.82 10.71 47.06
C ASN A 22 20.98 9.82 46.60
N PHE A 23 21.42 8.92 47.47
CA PHE A 23 22.19 7.73 47.07
C PHE A 23 21.22 6.76 46.40
N LEU A 24 21.18 6.78 45.07
CA LEU A 24 20.62 5.70 44.27
C LEU A 24 21.57 4.51 44.35
N THR A 25 21.21 3.51 45.14
CA THR A 25 21.76 2.16 45.04
C THR A 25 21.32 1.54 43.71
N THR A 26 22.24 1.56 42.74
CA THR A 26 22.12 0.88 41.45
C THR A 26 22.12 -0.63 41.64
N ARG A 27 20.95 -1.27 41.45
CA ARG A 27 20.90 -2.68 41.05
C ARG A 27 21.46 -2.75 39.62
N PHE A 28 22.70 -3.23 39.47
CA PHE A 28 23.31 -3.57 38.18
C PHE A 28 22.55 -4.72 37.53
N ASN A 29 21.57 -4.40 36.70
CA ASN A 29 21.23 -5.24 35.56
C ASN A 29 22.15 -4.79 34.41
N MET A 30 23.23 -5.53 34.15
CA MET A 30 24.15 -5.23 33.04
C MET A 30 23.51 -5.61 31.71
N ASN A 31 22.51 -4.85 31.25
CA ASN A 31 22.22 -4.81 29.83
C ASN A 31 23.29 -3.93 29.19
N MET A 32 24.20 -4.54 28.42
CA MET A 32 25.12 -3.79 27.56
C MET A 32 24.31 -2.92 26.59
N GLU A 33 24.72 -1.67 26.41
CA GLU A 33 24.09 -0.79 25.43
C GLU A 33 24.32 -1.31 24.00
N ARG A 34 23.46 -0.93 23.05
CA ARG A 34 23.49 -1.45 21.68
C ARG A 34 24.38 -0.60 20.78
N CYS A 35 25.11 -1.27 19.89
CA CYS A 35 25.77 -0.69 18.73
C CYS A 35 25.18 -1.31 17.46
N VAL A 36 24.34 -0.55 16.76
CA VAL A 36 23.67 -1.01 15.55
C VAL A 36 24.56 -0.76 14.35
N VAL A 37 24.82 -1.81 13.58
CA VAL A 37 25.58 -1.73 12.33
C VAL A 37 24.66 -2.14 11.18
N ARG A 38 24.46 -1.25 10.21
CA ARG A 38 23.78 -1.59 8.95
C ARG A 38 24.83 -1.76 7.86
N CYS A 39 24.99 -2.98 7.37
CA CYS A 39 25.94 -3.36 6.32
C CYS A 39 25.22 -4.18 5.26
N VAL A 40 25.01 -3.61 4.08
CA VAL A 40 24.32 -4.26 2.96
C VAL A 40 25.33 -4.57 1.85
N PRO A 41 25.47 -5.82 1.37
CA PRO A 41 26.51 -6.20 0.42
C PRO A 41 26.54 -5.40 -0.90
N CYS A 42 25.39 -4.90 -1.36
CA CYS A 42 25.29 -4.12 -2.60
C CYS A 42 25.62 -2.62 -2.42
N GLU A 43 25.86 -2.17 -1.19
CA GLU A 43 26.22 -0.78 -0.91
C GLU A 43 27.73 -0.64 -0.68
N SER A 44 28.31 0.49 -1.08
CA SER A 44 29.74 0.76 -0.81
C SER A 44 30.02 1.12 0.65
N LYS A 45 28.98 1.55 1.38
CA LYS A 45 29.09 2.08 2.73
C LYS A 45 28.27 1.27 3.72
N LEU A 46 28.66 1.35 4.99
CA LEU A 46 27.90 0.88 6.14
C LEU A 46 27.63 2.03 7.10
N THR A 47 26.62 1.86 7.96
CA THR A 47 26.37 2.79 9.06
C THR A 47 26.60 2.13 10.41
N ILE A 48 27.13 2.89 11.37
CA ILE A 48 27.34 2.45 12.76
C ILE A 48 26.68 3.48 13.67
N SER A 49 25.80 3.02 14.55
CA SER A 49 25.01 3.88 15.44
C SER A 49 25.01 3.34 16.87
N PHE A 50 25.33 4.19 17.84
CA PHE A 50 25.28 3.86 19.27
C PHE A 50 25.13 5.13 20.10
N ASN A 51 24.61 5.01 21.32
CA ASN A 51 24.58 6.14 22.26
C ASN A 51 25.91 6.21 23.02
N LEU A 52 26.47 7.40 23.21
CA LEU A 52 27.67 7.60 24.01
C LEU A 52 27.47 8.83 24.88
N ASP A 53 27.39 8.63 26.19
CA ASP A 53 27.14 9.67 27.20
C ASP A 53 25.88 10.51 26.90
N GLY A 54 24.79 9.86 26.47
CA GLY A 54 23.53 10.52 26.10
C GLY A 54 23.51 11.12 24.68
N SER A 55 24.64 11.07 23.95
CA SER A 55 24.74 11.56 22.58
C SER A 55 24.72 10.41 21.58
N ASN A 56 23.71 10.37 20.70
CA ASN A 56 23.67 9.44 19.58
C ASN A 56 24.82 9.72 18.62
N LYS A 57 25.69 8.73 18.44
CA LYS A 57 26.71 8.69 17.39
C LYS A 57 26.13 7.98 16.20
N HIS A 58 26.28 8.58 15.04
CA HIS A 58 25.92 7.99 13.76
C HIS A 58 27.07 8.27 12.79
N MET A 59 27.58 7.23 12.14
CA MET A 59 28.66 7.37 11.17
C MET A 59 28.38 6.53 9.93
N LEU A 60 28.68 7.11 8.77
CA LEU A 60 28.64 6.46 7.47
C LEU A 60 30.08 6.25 6.99
N ARG A 61 30.45 5.00 6.71
CA ARG A 61 31.84 4.57 6.47
C ARG A 61 31.92 3.62 5.28
N GLU A 62 33.05 3.61 4.57
CA GLU A 62 33.26 2.64 3.49
C GLU A 62 33.32 1.22 4.08
N GLN A 63 32.75 0.25 3.38
CA GLN A 63 32.82 -1.16 3.80
C GLN A 63 34.23 -1.74 3.62
N THR A 64 34.98 -1.20 2.66
CA THR A 64 36.33 -1.65 2.29
C THR A 64 37.46 -0.98 3.08
N GLU A 65 37.15 0.02 3.92
CA GLU A 65 38.19 0.64 4.72
C GLU A 65 38.56 -0.23 5.94
N PRO A 66 39.81 -0.14 6.42
CA PRO A 66 40.23 -0.83 7.64
C PRO A 66 39.48 -0.37 8.90
N LEU A 67 39.13 -1.30 9.78
CA LEU A 67 38.48 -1.10 11.07
C LEU A 67 39.18 -0.02 11.92
N GLY A 68 40.52 -0.01 11.93
CA GLY A 68 41.32 0.95 12.69
C GLY A 68 40.99 2.41 12.38
N LYS A 69 40.57 2.72 11.14
CA LYS A 69 40.11 4.07 10.75
C LYS A 69 38.77 4.43 11.38
N VAL A 70 37.92 3.45 11.69
CA VAL A 70 36.66 3.67 12.39
C VAL A 70 36.91 3.88 13.88
N LEU A 71 37.64 2.97 14.52
CA LEU A 71 37.98 3.05 15.95
C LEU A 71 38.70 4.37 16.27
N SER A 72 39.67 4.77 15.43
CA SER A 72 40.37 6.06 15.57
C SER A 72 39.43 7.26 15.48
N ARG A 73 38.38 7.22 14.64
CA ARG A 73 37.40 8.32 14.56
C ARG A 73 36.52 8.37 15.80
N ILE A 74 36.12 7.22 16.34
CA ILE A 74 35.37 7.17 17.61
C ILE A 74 36.21 7.80 18.72
N ALA A 75 37.49 7.41 18.86
CA ALA A 75 38.40 7.94 19.87
C ALA A 75 38.54 9.46 19.76
N ASN A 76 38.78 9.96 18.54
CA ASN A 76 38.89 11.39 18.27
C ASN A 76 37.60 12.17 18.57
N SER A 77 36.43 11.57 18.37
CA SER A 77 35.14 12.21 18.68
C SER A 77 34.97 12.43 20.19
N ILE A 78 35.46 11.49 21.01
CA ILE A 78 35.40 11.56 22.48
C ILE A 78 36.34 12.63 22.99
N ILE A 79 37.58 12.65 22.50
CA ILE A 79 38.57 13.69 22.86
C ILE A 79 38.03 15.09 22.56
N LYS A 80 37.39 15.26 21.39
CA LYS A 80 36.74 16.53 21.03
C LYS A 80 35.60 16.90 21.98
N ALA A 81 34.77 15.95 22.41
CA ALA A 81 33.68 16.19 23.35
C ALA A 81 34.22 16.58 24.75
N GLN A 82 35.21 15.85 25.26
CA GLN A 82 35.86 16.13 26.54
C GLN A 82 36.53 17.50 26.55
N ASN A 83 37.22 17.88 25.47
CA ASN A 83 37.84 19.20 25.35
C ASN A 83 36.84 20.36 25.29
N LYS A 84 35.65 20.14 24.71
CA LYS A 84 34.56 21.13 24.74
C LYS A 84 33.97 21.29 26.15
N ALA A 85 33.79 20.19 26.88
CA ALA A 85 33.29 20.22 28.26
C ALA A 85 34.29 20.87 29.24
N LYS A 86 35.60 20.69 29.02
CA LYS A 86 36.65 21.39 29.79
C LYS A 86 36.72 22.89 29.48
N LYS A 87 36.37 23.33 28.27
CA LYS A 87 36.30 24.76 27.92
C LYS A 87 35.13 25.51 28.54
N SER A 88 34.03 24.84 28.88
CA SER A 88 32.87 25.48 29.54
C SER A 88 33.02 25.61 31.06
N LYS A 89 33.90 24.81 31.68
CA LYS A 89 34.32 24.97 33.07
C LYS A 89 35.67 25.68 33.11
N ALA A 90 35.66 27.02 33.14
CA ALA A 90 36.89 27.79 33.25
C ALA A 90 37.60 27.50 34.60
N ASN A 91 38.92 27.34 34.51
CA ASN A 91 39.89 26.96 35.57
C ASN A 91 39.97 25.47 35.93
N GLU A 92 40.70 24.69 35.12
CA GLU A 92 41.66 23.70 35.63
C GLU A 92 42.67 23.32 34.51
N GLU A 93 43.87 22.92 34.92
CA GLU A 93 45.08 22.80 34.09
C GLU A 93 44.96 21.87 32.86
N LYS A 94 45.71 22.21 31.81
CA LYS A 94 45.82 21.46 30.55
C LYS A 94 46.58 20.14 30.75
N SER A 95 45.95 19.10 31.28
CA SER A 95 46.40 17.72 31.05
C SER A 95 45.88 17.21 29.69
N LYS A 96 46.79 16.76 28.82
CA LYS A 96 46.44 16.02 27.60
C LYS A 96 45.74 14.73 28.05
N SER A 97 44.44 14.60 27.82
CA SER A 97 43.73 13.35 28.03
C SER A 97 44.27 12.31 27.05
N GLU A 98 44.78 11.19 27.55
CA GLU A 98 45.09 10.03 26.71
C GLU A 98 43.82 9.56 25.98
N PRO A 99 43.94 9.11 24.71
CA PRO A 99 42.79 8.57 23.99
C PRO A 99 42.21 7.38 24.77
N PRO A 100 40.88 7.30 24.93
CA PRO A 100 40.27 6.11 25.52
C PRO A 100 40.65 4.89 24.67
N GLU A 101 40.92 3.76 25.32
CA GLU A 101 41.16 2.50 24.62
C GLU A 101 39.87 2.10 23.87
N ILE A 102 39.98 1.91 22.56
CA ILE A 102 38.86 1.50 21.70
C ILE A 102 39.26 0.25 20.95
N SER A 103 38.43 -0.78 21.06
CA SER A 103 38.62 -2.06 20.39
C SER A 103 37.29 -2.69 20.05
N LEU A 104 37.29 -3.56 19.05
CA LEU A 104 36.16 -4.42 18.72
C LEU A 104 36.58 -5.85 19.02
N CYS A 105 35.75 -6.61 19.74
CA CYS A 105 36.05 -7.97 20.14
C CYS A 105 34.95 -8.94 19.68
N VAL A 106 35.33 -10.10 19.17
CA VAL A 106 34.42 -11.22 18.88
C VAL A 106 34.86 -12.39 19.75
N ASN A 107 33.95 -12.96 20.56
CA ASN A 107 34.28 -14.01 21.52
C ASN A 107 35.53 -13.68 22.37
N GLU A 108 35.57 -12.47 22.93
CA GLU A 108 36.69 -11.94 23.74
C GLU A 108 38.03 -11.76 23.00
N THR A 109 38.07 -12.04 21.69
CA THR A 109 39.26 -11.86 20.85
C THR A 109 39.19 -10.54 20.11
N ARG A 110 40.24 -9.70 20.20
CA ARG A 110 40.32 -8.41 19.49
C ARG A 110 40.36 -8.64 17.98
N VAL A 111 39.47 -7.97 17.26
CA VAL A 111 39.46 -7.92 15.79
C VAL A 111 40.66 -7.07 15.33
N PRO A 112 41.49 -7.56 14.40
CA PRO A 112 42.62 -6.81 13.88
C PRO A 112 42.20 -5.49 13.20
N GLU A 113 43.02 -4.45 13.33
CA GLU A 113 42.67 -3.11 12.84
C GLU A 113 42.72 -2.99 11.30
N GLU A 114 43.43 -3.90 10.65
CA GLU A 114 43.51 -4.06 9.20
C GLU A 114 42.30 -4.78 8.60
N THR A 115 41.51 -5.48 9.41
CA THR A 115 40.27 -6.14 8.94
C THR A 115 39.34 -5.08 8.33
N VAL A 116 38.81 -5.37 7.15
CA VAL A 116 37.87 -4.47 6.49
C VAL A 116 36.56 -4.40 7.26
N ASN A 117 35.94 -3.23 7.27
CA ASN A 117 34.69 -2.97 7.98
C ASN A 117 33.59 -4.01 7.68
N ALA A 118 33.44 -4.45 6.43
CA ALA A 118 32.45 -5.46 6.04
C ALA A 118 32.55 -6.76 6.86
N ASP A 119 33.78 -7.18 7.21
CA ASP A 119 34.06 -8.44 7.90
C ASP A 119 34.25 -8.24 9.42
N ALA A 120 34.66 -7.03 9.81
CA ALA A 120 34.97 -6.71 11.21
C ALA A 120 33.71 -6.65 12.09
N TRP A 121 32.64 -6.04 11.60
CA TRP A 121 31.41 -5.83 12.36
C TRP A 121 30.51 -7.06 12.28
N GLN A 122 30.60 -7.91 13.30
CA GLN A 122 29.83 -9.16 13.38
C GLN A 122 28.73 -9.06 14.43
N ASP A 123 27.65 -9.81 14.23
CA ASP A 123 26.58 -9.90 15.22
C ASP A 123 27.11 -10.53 16.52
N GLY A 124 26.81 -9.91 17.65
CA GLY A 124 27.32 -10.35 18.95
C GLY A 124 28.76 -9.91 19.28
N ALA A 125 29.44 -9.21 18.36
CA ALA A 125 30.70 -8.54 18.70
C ALA A 125 30.48 -7.49 19.81
N VAL A 126 31.55 -7.10 20.50
CA VAL A 126 31.51 -6.09 21.55
C VAL A 126 32.44 -4.94 21.20
N LEU A 127 31.88 -3.75 21.03
CA LEU A 127 32.65 -2.51 20.89
C LEU A 127 33.00 -2.00 22.29
N HIS A 128 34.28 -1.88 22.57
CA HIS A 128 34.82 -1.30 23.79
C HIS A 128 35.16 0.17 23.55
N VAL A 129 34.68 1.05 24.42
CA VAL A 129 34.99 2.49 24.41
C VAL A 129 35.36 2.91 25.82
N GLY A 130 36.65 2.82 26.15
CA GLY A 130 37.14 2.95 27.52
C GLY A 130 36.54 1.85 28.41
N HIS A 131 35.77 2.25 29.43
CA HIS A 131 35.10 1.31 30.34
C HIS A 131 33.70 0.87 29.85
N LEU A 132 33.17 1.51 28.80
CA LEU A 132 31.85 1.22 28.26
C LEU A 132 31.95 0.08 27.24
N LYS A 133 30.96 -0.81 27.26
CA LYS A 133 30.83 -1.96 26.36
C LYS A 133 29.50 -1.88 25.63
N TYR A 134 29.55 -1.99 24.31
CA TYR A 134 28.38 -2.00 23.45
C TYR A 134 28.27 -3.32 22.71
N LYS A 135 27.12 -3.98 22.81
CA LYS A 135 26.83 -5.17 22.03
C LYS A 135 26.52 -4.76 20.59
N VAL A 136 27.29 -5.29 19.64
CA VAL A 136 27.07 -5.08 18.22
C VAL A 136 25.90 -5.92 17.75
N GLU A 137 25.00 -5.27 17.04
CA GLU A 137 23.90 -5.90 16.34
C GLU A 137 24.03 -5.55 14.86
N LEU A 138 24.35 -6.56 14.06
CA LEU A 138 24.50 -6.41 12.62
C LEU A 138 23.15 -6.59 11.96
N ASN A 139 22.69 -5.62 11.19
CA ASN A 139 21.43 -5.65 10.45
C ASN A 139 20.24 -6.12 11.32
N PRO A 140 19.98 -5.48 12.49
CA PRO A 140 18.79 -5.80 13.26
C PRO A 140 17.53 -5.36 12.47
N PRO A 141 16.39 -6.04 12.67
CA PRO A 141 15.12 -5.61 12.07
C PRO A 141 14.89 -4.13 12.37
N THR A 142 14.64 -3.31 11.36
CA THR A 142 14.57 -1.86 11.53
C THR A 142 13.46 -1.30 10.67
N PHE A 143 12.56 -0.51 11.26
CA PHE A 143 11.59 0.23 10.46
C PHE A 143 12.26 1.39 9.73
N THR A 144 12.28 1.36 8.40
CA THR A 144 12.73 2.45 7.54
C THR A 144 11.66 3.52 7.38
N LEU A 145 10.38 3.11 7.42
CA LEU A 145 9.22 4.00 7.39
C LEU A 145 8.18 3.57 8.44
N CYS A 146 7.57 4.54 9.11
CA CYS A 146 6.56 4.32 10.14
C CYS A 146 5.66 5.56 10.28
N GLU A 147 4.47 5.51 9.69
CA GLU A 147 3.53 6.63 9.68
C GLU A 147 2.09 6.15 9.93
N LEU A 148 1.31 6.99 10.63
CA LEU A 148 -0.13 6.81 10.77
C LEU A 148 -0.87 7.69 9.75
N PRO A 149 -2.04 7.24 9.25
CA PRO A 149 -2.91 8.08 8.44
C PRO A 149 -3.27 9.40 9.14
N SER A 150 -3.41 10.47 8.36
CA SER A 150 -3.87 11.79 8.81
C SER A 150 -5.32 11.77 9.30
N SER A 151 -6.19 11.13 8.52
CA SER A 151 -7.62 11.02 8.78
C SER A 151 -7.98 9.66 9.38
N LEU A 152 -8.70 9.69 10.49
CA LEU A 152 -9.15 8.52 11.24
C LEU A 152 -10.66 8.59 11.40
N MET A 153 -11.39 7.55 10.97
CA MET A 153 -12.85 7.52 11.11
C MET A 153 -13.31 6.29 11.91
N ALA A 154 -14.30 6.50 12.78
CA ALA A 154 -14.96 5.41 13.50
C ALA A 154 -15.60 4.42 12.50
N GLY A 155 -15.31 3.14 12.67
CA GLY A 155 -15.75 2.05 11.80
C GLY A 155 -14.87 1.79 10.58
N PHE A 156 -13.78 2.56 10.39
CA PHE A 156 -12.87 2.43 9.25
C PHE A 156 -11.48 1.94 9.69
N PRO A 157 -10.83 1.03 8.93
CA PRO A 157 -9.55 0.46 9.31
C PRO A 157 -8.44 1.50 9.21
N VAL A 158 -7.70 1.67 10.31
CA VAL A 158 -6.47 2.46 10.38
C VAL A 158 -5.30 1.56 10.02
N CYS A 159 -4.82 1.71 8.79
CA CYS A 159 -3.70 0.95 8.24
C CYS A 159 -2.42 1.79 8.31
N PRO A 160 -1.47 1.47 9.21
CA PRO A 160 -0.20 2.20 9.29
C PRO A 160 0.67 1.92 8.07
N LYS A 161 1.39 2.94 7.58
CA LYS A 161 2.40 2.80 6.54
C LYS A 161 3.71 2.41 7.20
N LEU A 162 4.11 1.15 6.98
CA LEU A 162 5.26 0.54 7.62
C LEU A 162 6.16 -0.09 6.56
N GLU A 163 7.45 0.22 6.61
CA GLU A 163 8.48 -0.48 5.84
C GLU A 163 9.54 -0.98 6.82
N VAL A 164 9.94 -2.23 6.65
CA VAL A 164 10.93 -2.89 7.52
C VAL A 164 12.07 -3.42 6.67
N GLU A 165 13.29 -3.16 7.14
CA GLU A 165 14.51 -3.75 6.61
C GLU A 165 15.01 -4.84 7.57
N PHE A 166 15.58 -5.92 7.03
CA PHE A 166 16.07 -7.09 7.78
C PHE A 166 15.03 -7.75 8.69
N GLY A 167 13.75 -7.56 8.37
CA GLY A 167 12.62 -8.12 9.10
C GLY A 167 11.41 -8.35 8.21
N ASP A 168 10.36 -8.85 8.84
CA ASP A 168 9.05 -9.11 8.24
C ASP A 168 7.99 -8.46 9.14
N LEU A 169 7.02 -7.77 8.54
CA LEU A 169 5.91 -7.16 9.27
C LEU A 169 5.04 -8.23 9.96
N LYS A 170 5.00 -9.46 9.46
CA LYS A 170 4.31 -10.60 10.11
C LYS A 170 4.98 -11.03 11.40
N GLU A 171 6.29 -10.90 11.46
CA GLU A 171 7.11 -11.24 12.64
C GLU A 171 7.28 -10.05 13.59
N SER A 172 6.69 -8.91 13.25
CA SER A 172 6.74 -7.67 14.04
C SER A 172 5.61 -7.63 15.06
N LYS A 173 5.79 -6.85 16.13
CA LYS A 173 4.80 -6.67 17.20
C LYS A 173 4.09 -5.34 17.08
N PHE A 174 2.78 -5.32 17.29
CA PHE A 174 1.94 -4.14 17.27
C PHE A 174 1.13 -4.05 18.55
N ARG A 175 0.98 -2.84 19.10
CA ARG A 175 0.12 -2.55 20.24
C ARG A 175 -0.52 -1.18 20.04
N TRP A 176 -1.84 -1.16 20.02
CA TRP A 176 -2.63 0.05 19.87
C TRP A 176 -3.10 0.56 21.21
N PHE A 177 -3.05 1.88 21.37
CA PHE A 177 -3.54 2.60 22.53
C PHE A 177 -4.45 3.74 22.10
N LYS A 178 -5.39 4.10 22.97
CA LYS A 178 -6.20 5.30 22.83
C LYS A 178 -6.13 6.15 24.08
N GLU A 179 -6.36 7.45 23.91
CA GLU A 179 -6.47 8.38 25.03
C GLU A 179 -7.65 8.00 25.95
N SER A 180 -7.48 8.15 27.26
CA SER A 180 -8.50 7.80 28.26
C SER A 180 -9.55 8.90 28.40
N SER A 181 -9.19 10.14 28.08
CA SER A 181 -10.11 11.28 28.02
C SER A 181 -9.58 12.35 27.06
N PRO A 182 -10.41 13.13 26.36
CA PRO A 182 -9.97 14.14 25.38
C PRO A 182 -9.12 15.31 25.91
N LYS A 183 -8.71 15.29 27.20
CA LYS A 183 -8.07 16.42 27.90
C LYS A 183 -6.95 15.99 28.88
N SER A 184 -6.49 14.75 28.85
CA SER A 184 -5.48 14.27 29.79
C SER A 184 -4.07 14.54 29.27
N GLY A 185 -3.48 15.65 29.70
CA GLY A 185 -2.08 16.01 29.39
C GLY A 185 -1.01 15.22 30.17
N ASP A 186 -1.35 14.08 30.78
CA ASP A 186 -0.48 13.32 31.68
C ASP A 186 -0.19 11.90 31.19
N GLN A 187 0.94 11.31 31.59
CA GLN A 187 1.44 10.02 31.06
C GLN A 187 0.60 8.78 31.43
N ASP A 188 -0.32 8.87 32.41
CA ASP A 188 -1.29 7.81 32.78
C ASP A 188 -2.55 7.76 31.88
N SER A 189 -2.49 8.37 30.70
CA SER A 189 -3.65 8.64 29.82
C SER A 189 -3.92 7.60 28.74
N TRP A 190 -3.11 6.55 28.57
CA TRP A 190 -3.22 5.63 27.43
C TRP A 190 -3.76 4.25 27.80
N LYS A 191 -4.85 3.83 27.16
CA LYS A 191 -5.45 2.49 27.32
C LYS A 191 -5.15 1.62 26.11
N GLU A 192 -4.59 0.43 26.32
CA GLU A 192 -4.38 -0.55 25.25
C GLU A 192 -5.71 -1.08 24.71
N VAL A 193 -5.82 -1.19 23.39
CA VAL A 193 -7.06 -1.55 22.67
C VAL A 193 -6.89 -2.63 21.61
N GLY A 194 -5.67 -3.01 21.26
CA GLY A 194 -5.44 -4.06 20.26
C GLY A 194 -3.97 -4.40 20.07
N GLN A 195 -3.70 -5.56 19.46
CA GLN A 195 -2.33 -6.05 19.20
C GLN A 195 -2.10 -6.40 17.72
N GLU A 196 -3.10 -6.16 16.88
CA GLU A 196 -3.01 -6.35 15.43
C GLU A 196 -2.32 -5.17 14.75
N ARG A 197 -1.86 -5.39 13.52
CA ARG A 197 -1.30 -4.30 12.70
C ARG A 197 -2.32 -3.21 12.40
N VAL A 198 -3.58 -3.61 12.14
CA VAL A 198 -4.69 -2.71 11.82
C VAL A 198 -5.53 -2.49 13.07
N PHE A 199 -6.00 -1.26 13.27
CA PHE A 199 -6.96 -0.91 14.30
C PHE A 199 -8.19 -0.26 13.68
N THR A 200 -9.39 -0.69 14.06
CA THR A 200 -10.64 -0.07 13.62
C THR A 200 -11.26 0.65 14.81
N PRO A 201 -11.21 1.99 14.85
CA PRO A 201 -11.82 2.76 15.92
C PRO A 201 -13.34 2.54 15.97
N SER A 202 -13.91 2.58 17.15
CA SER A 202 -15.35 2.52 17.39
C SER A 202 -15.95 3.91 17.56
N ASN A 203 -17.27 4.02 17.61
CA ASN A 203 -17.95 5.28 17.93
C ASN A 203 -17.59 5.83 19.33
N LEU A 204 -17.14 4.97 20.25
CA LEU A 204 -16.67 5.40 21.58
C LEU A 204 -15.30 6.07 21.53
N ASP A 205 -14.59 5.98 20.40
CA ASP A 205 -13.25 6.51 20.22
C ASP A 205 -13.25 7.91 19.59
N ILE A 206 -14.42 8.39 19.14
CA ILE A 206 -14.58 9.72 18.52
C ILE A 206 -14.09 10.81 19.47
N GLY A 207 -13.25 11.70 18.94
CA GLY A 207 -12.62 12.79 19.68
C GLY A 207 -11.36 12.40 20.47
N LEU A 208 -10.93 11.13 20.42
CA LEU A 208 -9.72 10.65 21.07
C LEU A 208 -8.57 10.51 20.07
N LYS A 209 -7.34 10.72 20.55
CA LYS A 209 -6.14 10.33 19.80
C LYS A 209 -5.84 8.84 19.97
N VAL A 210 -5.11 8.29 19.00
CA VAL A 210 -4.62 6.91 19.02
C VAL A 210 -3.11 6.88 18.91
N MET A 211 -2.50 5.87 19.49
CA MET A 211 -1.07 5.64 19.43
C MET A 211 -0.80 4.18 19.03
N LEU A 212 0.09 3.99 18.06
CA LEU A 212 0.64 2.69 17.71
C LEU A 212 2.05 2.55 18.28
N LYS A 213 2.26 1.55 19.13
CA LYS A 213 3.59 1.08 19.50
C LYS A 213 3.91 -0.16 18.64
N CYS A 214 4.90 -0.04 17.77
CA CYS A 214 5.32 -1.13 16.90
C CYS A 214 6.78 -1.51 17.16
N THR A 215 7.13 -2.78 16.99
CA THR A 215 8.51 -3.28 17.14
C THR A 215 8.84 -4.19 15.97
N PRO A 216 9.85 -3.87 15.15
CA PRO A 216 10.16 -4.66 13.96
C PRO A 216 10.78 -6.00 14.40
N GLY A 217 10.43 -7.09 13.72
CA GLY A 217 10.91 -8.44 14.02
C GLY A 217 11.24 -9.24 12.77
N ASN A 218 11.97 -10.34 12.94
CA ASN A 218 12.33 -11.26 11.85
C ASN A 218 12.19 -12.74 12.24
N GLY A 219 11.39 -13.03 13.26
CA GLY A 219 11.18 -14.36 13.83
C GLY A 219 12.24 -14.80 14.84
N SER A 220 13.47 -14.26 14.74
CA SER A 220 14.57 -14.59 15.65
C SER A 220 14.80 -13.53 16.73
N ARG A 221 14.67 -12.25 16.39
CA ARG A 221 14.92 -11.11 17.27
C ARG A 221 14.06 -9.91 16.91
N PHE A 222 14.06 -8.92 17.81
CA PHE A 222 13.36 -7.66 17.65
C PHE A 222 14.33 -6.49 17.56
N GLY A 223 13.97 -5.49 16.76
CA GLY A 223 14.67 -4.21 16.68
C GLY A 223 14.24 -3.21 17.76
N GLU A 224 14.57 -1.94 17.54
CA GLU A 224 14.12 -0.83 18.39
C GLU A 224 12.62 -0.56 18.18
N PRO A 225 11.80 -0.47 19.25
CA PRO A 225 10.40 -0.10 19.13
C PRO A 225 10.24 1.36 18.69
N LYS A 226 9.16 1.64 17.95
CA LYS A 226 8.70 3.01 17.63
C LYS A 226 7.31 3.24 18.20
N GLU A 227 7.06 4.48 18.61
CA GLU A 227 5.75 4.95 19.06
C GLU A 227 5.27 6.04 18.10
N LEU A 228 4.10 5.84 17.51
CA LEU A 228 3.48 6.73 16.53
C LEU A 228 2.18 7.27 17.13
N LEU A 229 2.09 8.58 17.27
CA LEU A 229 0.90 9.28 17.77
C LEU A 229 0.11 9.84 16.58
N SER A 230 -1.22 9.70 16.59
CA SER A 230 -2.07 10.31 15.57
C SER A 230 -1.97 11.83 15.58
N SER A 231 -1.91 12.41 14.38
CA SER A 231 -1.91 13.88 14.21
C SER A 231 -3.26 14.46 14.64
N GLY A 232 -4.36 13.85 14.17
CA GLY A 232 -5.74 14.18 14.52
C GLY A 232 -6.36 13.25 15.58
N VAL A 233 -7.63 13.52 15.87
CA VAL A 233 -8.51 12.66 16.68
C VAL A 233 -9.34 11.77 15.75
N VAL A 234 -9.94 10.71 16.29
CA VAL A 234 -10.93 9.91 15.54
C VAL A 234 -12.18 10.75 15.27
N GLU A 235 -12.61 10.79 14.01
CA GLU A 235 -13.81 11.48 13.54
C GLU A 235 -14.97 10.50 13.35
N ALA A 236 -16.19 11.05 13.24
CA ALA A 236 -17.36 10.25 12.89
C ALA A 236 -17.28 9.82 11.42
N GLY A 237 -17.58 8.55 11.12
CA GLY A 237 -17.77 8.09 9.74
C GLY A 237 -19.14 8.50 9.16
N PRO A 238 -19.39 8.23 7.86
CA PRO A 238 -20.64 8.57 7.16
C PRO A 238 -21.91 7.87 7.65
N GLY A 239 -21.83 6.98 8.63
CA GLY A 239 -22.89 6.02 8.91
C GLY A 239 -22.82 4.85 7.93
N ALA A 240 -23.94 4.54 7.25
CA ALA A 240 -24.00 3.42 6.32
C ALA A 240 -23.32 3.76 4.98
N CYS A 241 -22.47 2.85 4.52
CA CYS A 241 -21.88 2.86 3.19
C CYS A 241 -22.56 1.83 2.30
N THR A 242 -22.58 2.05 0.99
CA THR A 242 -23.24 1.15 0.03
C THR A 242 -22.64 -0.26 0.00
N PHE A 243 -21.39 -0.41 0.44
CA PHE A 243 -20.71 -1.70 0.52
C PHE A 243 -20.97 -2.47 1.81
N ASP A 244 -21.58 -1.86 2.84
CA ASP A 244 -21.81 -2.53 4.13
C ASP A 244 -22.75 -3.74 3.97
N ASN A 245 -23.82 -3.61 3.19
CA ASN A 245 -24.71 -4.74 2.86
C ASN A 245 -24.01 -5.81 2.00
N ARG A 246 -23.07 -5.39 1.15
CA ARG A 246 -22.28 -6.29 0.27
C ARG A 246 -21.27 -7.10 1.07
N HIS A 247 -20.72 -6.53 2.15
CA HIS A 247 -19.84 -7.21 3.09
C HIS A 247 -20.49 -8.40 3.79
N MET A 248 -21.83 -8.43 3.87
CA MET A 248 -22.56 -9.61 4.38
C MET A 248 -22.38 -10.87 3.54
N PHE A 249 -22.11 -10.72 2.24
CA PHE A 249 -21.83 -11.84 1.32
C PHE A 249 -20.36 -12.26 1.31
N THR A 250 -19.50 -11.47 1.95
CA THR A 250 -18.05 -11.58 1.82
C THR A 250 -17.34 -11.62 3.18
N GLN A 251 -18.05 -12.02 4.23
CA GLN A 251 -17.56 -12.05 5.62
C GLN A 251 -16.32 -12.92 5.84
N LYS A 252 -16.07 -13.88 4.96
CA LYS A 252 -14.95 -14.83 5.04
C LYS A 252 -14.20 -14.89 3.72
N LEU A 253 -12.94 -15.29 3.82
CA LEU A 253 -12.16 -15.77 2.68
C LEU A 253 -12.88 -16.97 2.04
N THR A 254 -12.75 -17.09 0.71
CA THR A 254 -13.22 -18.28 -0.01
C THR A 254 -12.29 -19.46 0.25
N ASP A 255 -12.78 -20.69 0.03
CA ASP A 255 -11.95 -21.89 0.15
C ASP A 255 -10.93 -22.03 -1.00
N GLU A 256 -10.05 -23.03 -0.91
CA GLU A 256 -8.98 -23.28 -1.89
C GLU A 256 -9.48 -23.67 -3.30
N SER A 257 -10.75 -24.03 -3.45
CA SER A 257 -11.37 -24.40 -4.73
C SER A 257 -12.04 -23.22 -5.44
N SER A 258 -12.24 -22.11 -4.74
CA SER A 258 -12.84 -20.89 -5.28
C SER A 258 -11.87 -19.71 -5.25
N LEU A 259 -12.21 -18.63 -5.94
CA LEU A 259 -11.48 -17.37 -6.02
C LEU A 259 -12.49 -16.22 -6.05
N ARG A 260 -12.36 -15.28 -5.11
CA ARG A 260 -13.14 -14.04 -5.16
C ARG A 260 -12.41 -12.99 -5.98
N VAL A 261 -13.05 -12.46 -7.02
CA VAL A 261 -12.47 -11.48 -7.93
C VAL A 261 -13.22 -10.16 -7.82
N VAL A 262 -12.47 -9.06 -7.79
CA VAL A 262 -12.99 -7.69 -7.78
C VAL A 262 -12.47 -6.93 -9.00
N SER A 263 -13.33 -6.17 -9.68
CA SER A 263 -12.94 -5.14 -10.64
C SER A 263 -13.53 -3.80 -10.22
N TYR A 264 -12.72 -2.74 -10.13
CA TYR A 264 -13.20 -1.46 -9.63
C TYR A 264 -12.37 -0.26 -10.13
N ASN A 265 -13.01 0.64 -10.87
CA ASN A 265 -12.50 1.98 -11.11
C ASN A 265 -12.71 2.83 -9.83
N ILE A 266 -11.63 3.32 -9.23
CA ILE A 266 -11.67 3.99 -7.91
C ILE A 266 -11.67 5.52 -7.99
N LEU A 267 -11.84 6.09 -9.19
CA LEU A 267 -11.86 7.53 -9.46
C LEU A 267 -10.58 8.25 -9.01
N ALA A 268 -9.69 8.55 -9.97
CA ALA A 268 -8.40 9.18 -9.66
C ALA A 268 -8.58 10.59 -9.09
N ASP A 269 -7.74 10.98 -8.13
CA ASP A 269 -7.82 12.31 -7.50
C ASP A 269 -7.68 13.42 -8.53
N ILE A 270 -6.77 13.23 -9.47
CA ILE A 270 -6.48 14.22 -10.50
C ILE A 270 -7.72 14.59 -11.32
N TYR A 271 -8.66 13.65 -11.49
CA TYR A 271 -9.93 13.92 -12.15
C TYR A 271 -10.97 14.45 -11.18
N ALA A 272 -11.08 13.89 -9.97
CA ALA A 272 -12.07 14.32 -8.97
C ALA A 272 -11.89 15.78 -8.50
N GLN A 273 -10.65 16.27 -8.45
CA GLN A 273 -10.31 17.56 -7.84
C GLN A 273 -10.50 18.77 -8.77
N THR A 274 -10.78 18.56 -10.06
CA THR A 274 -10.94 19.68 -10.99
C THR A 274 -12.19 20.51 -10.70
N ASP A 275 -12.16 21.81 -10.99
CA ASP A 275 -13.35 22.68 -10.85
C ASP A 275 -14.53 22.15 -11.67
N LEU A 276 -14.26 21.62 -12.87
CA LEU A 276 -15.26 20.99 -13.71
C LEU A 276 -15.91 19.79 -13.01
N SER A 277 -15.10 18.93 -12.38
CA SER A 277 -15.62 17.78 -11.64
C SER A 277 -16.48 18.21 -10.46
N LYS A 278 -16.00 19.15 -9.64
CA LYS A 278 -16.72 19.62 -8.45
C LYS A 278 -18.02 20.38 -8.79
N THR A 279 -18.05 21.12 -9.90
CA THR A 279 -19.18 22.02 -10.24
C THR A 279 -20.12 21.48 -11.31
N VAL A 280 -19.68 20.54 -12.16
CA VAL A 280 -20.46 20.03 -13.30
C VAL A 280 -20.67 18.52 -13.23
N LEU A 281 -19.64 17.72 -12.98
CA LEU A 281 -19.79 16.25 -12.95
C LEU A 281 -20.43 15.76 -11.64
N TYR A 282 -19.99 16.32 -10.51
CA TYR A 282 -20.34 15.90 -9.15
C TYR A 282 -20.92 17.03 -8.27
N PRO A 283 -21.78 17.95 -8.77
CA PRO A 283 -22.28 19.07 -7.97
C PRO A 283 -23.19 18.65 -6.80
N TYR A 284 -23.66 17.41 -6.81
CA TYR A 284 -24.47 16.79 -5.75
C TYR A 284 -23.61 16.17 -4.63
N CYS A 285 -22.33 15.89 -4.89
CA CYS A 285 -21.45 15.27 -3.89
C CYS A 285 -20.97 16.32 -2.90
N ALA A 286 -20.98 15.99 -1.61
CA ALA A 286 -20.43 16.88 -0.59
C ALA A 286 -18.94 17.11 -0.85
N PRO A 287 -18.41 18.35 -0.83
CA PRO A 287 -17.03 18.62 -1.20
C PRO A 287 -16.00 17.80 -0.43
N TYR A 288 -16.19 17.62 0.88
CA TYR A 288 -15.29 16.81 1.71
C TYR A 288 -15.28 15.32 1.33
N ALA A 289 -16.36 14.81 0.73
CA ALA A 289 -16.47 13.42 0.30
C ALA A 289 -15.79 13.15 -1.05
N LEU A 290 -15.48 14.20 -1.82
CA LEU A 290 -14.64 14.11 -3.01
C LEU A 290 -13.14 14.08 -2.67
N GLU A 291 -12.76 14.61 -1.51
CA GLU A 291 -11.36 14.68 -1.10
C GLU A 291 -10.77 13.28 -0.93
N MET A 292 -9.55 13.09 -1.44
CA MET A 292 -8.92 11.79 -1.54
C MET A 292 -8.74 11.10 -0.18
N ASP A 293 -8.36 11.84 0.87
CA ASP A 293 -8.23 11.28 2.23
C ASP A 293 -9.53 10.63 2.73
N TYR A 294 -10.69 11.23 2.40
CA TYR A 294 -11.99 10.68 2.75
C TYR A 294 -12.29 9.43 1.91
N ARG A 295 -12.16 9.53 0.59
CA ARG A 295 -12.45 8.42 -0.35
C ARG A 295 -11.57 7.22 -0.07
N GLN A 296 -10.28 7.40 0.20
CA GLN A 296 -9.36 6.31 0.53
C GLN A 296 -9.80 5.54 1.77
N ASN A 297 -10.32 6.19 2.80
CA ASN A 297 -10.82 5.48 3.98
C ASN A 297 -11.98 4.56 3.60
N LEU A 298 -12.92 5.03 2.79
CA LEU A 298 -14.02 4.22 2.27
C LEU A 298 -13.52 3.09 1.36
N ILE A 299 -12.63 3.37 0.41
CA ILE A 299 -12.05 2.36 -0.50
C ILE A 299 -11.32 1.27 0.29
N LYS A 300 -10.51 1.64 1.30
CA LYS A 300 -9.81 0.67 2.15
C LYS A 300 -10.80 -0.23 2.90
N LYS A 301 -11.85 0.34 3.51
CA LYS A 301 -12.89 -0.44 4.19
C LYS A 301 -13.62 -1.34 3.20
N GLU A 302 -14.00 -0.81 2.04
CA GLU A 302 -14.69 -1.52 0.98
C GLU A 302 -13.90 -2.74 0.49
N LEU A 303 -12.65 -2.53 0.05
CA LEU A 303 -11.81 -3.58 -0.53
C LEU A 303 -11.39 -4.63 0.51
N SER A 304 -11.01 -4.21 1.72
CA SER A 304 -10.62 -5.15 2.78
C SER A 304 -11.81 -6.01 3.25
N GLY A 305 -13.01 -5.43 3.33
CA GLY A 305 -14.22 -6.14 3.73
C GLY A 305 -14.70 -7.16 2.69
N TYR A 306 -14.34 -7.00 1.41
CA TYR A 306 -14.65 -8.00 0.39
C TYR A 306 -13.87 -9.30 0.55
N ASN A 307 -12.77 -9.34 1.31
CA ASN A 307 -12.01 -10.58 1.52
C ASN A 307 -11.62 -11.25 0.18
N ALA A 308 -11.29 -10.44 -0.82
CA ALA A 308 -11.06 -10.87 -2.20
C ALA A 308 -9.72 -11.60 -2.39
N ASP A 309 -9.64 -12.44 -3.41
CA ASP A 309 -8.42 -13.16 -3.77
C ASP A 309 -7.67 -12.50 -4.92
N ILE A 310 -8.39 -11.83 -5.83
CA ILE A 310 -7.84 -11.03 -6.92
C ILE A 310 -8.61 -9.69 -6.94
N VAL A 311 -7.90 -8.57 -7.00
CA VAL A 311 -8.50 -7.23 -7.09
C VAL A 311 -7.83 -6.47 -8.23
N CYS A 312 -8.59 -6.17 -9.29
CA CYS A 312 -8.16 -5.36 -10.42
C CYS A 312 -8.75 -3.95 -10.29
N LEU A 313 -7.88 -2.95 -10.16
CA LEU A 313 -8.26 -1.55 -9.99
C LEU A 313 -7.86 -0.72 -11.20
N GLN A 314 -8.69 0.26 -11.54
CA GLN A 314 -8.44 1.30 -12.53
C GLN A 314 -8.46 2.67 -11.85
N GLU A 315 -7.84 3.68 -12.48
CA GLU A 315 -7.77 5.04 -11.92
C GLU A 315 -7.04 5.13 -10.57
N VAL A 316 -5.98 4.35 -10.44
CA VAL A 316 -5.15 4.37 -9.23
C VAL A 316 -4.04 5.39 -9.38
N ASP A 317 -4.10 6.51 -8.66
CA ASP A 317 -2.96 7.44 -8.57
C ASP A 317 -1.74 6.74 -7.98
N LYS A 318 -0.53 7.08 -8.45
CA LYS A 318 0.71 6.46 -7.96
C LYS A 318 0.87 6.61 -6.44
N GLY A 319 0.55 7.78 -5.89
CA GLY A 319 0.58 8.04 -4.44
C GLY A 319 -0.44 7.19 -3.69
N VAL A 320 -1.66 7.05 -4.22
CA VAL A 320 -2.71 6.20 -3.63
C VAL A 320 -2.24 4.73 -3.56
N PHE A 321 -1.61 4.22 -4.62
CA PHE A 321 -1.06 2.86 -4.62
C PHE A 321 0.02 2.66 -3.55
N VAL A 322 1.04 3.52 -3.54
CA VAL A 322 2.23 3.36 -2.67
C VAL A 322 1.92 3.68 -1.21
N ASP A 323 1.18 4.75 -0.97
CA ASP A 323 1.04 5.35 0.36
C ASP A 323 -0.20 4.84 1.11
N SER A 324 -1.20 4.32 0.40
CA SER A 324 -2.51 3.98 0.99
C SER A 324 -2.94 2.53 0.73
N LEU A 325 -3.14 2.16 -0.53
CA LEU A 325 -3.73 0.85 -0.87
C LEU A 325 -2.76 -0.29 -0.62
N SER A 326 -1.48 -0.17 -0.99
CA SER A 326 -0.51 -1.25 -0.76
C SER A 326 -0.29 -1.54 0.72
N PRO A 327 -0.05 -0.54 1.60
CA PRO A 327 0.04 -0.79 3.04
C PRO A 327 -1.25 -1.37 3.64
N ALA A 328 -2.41 -0.93 3.16
CA ALA A 328 -3.69 -1.43 3.63
C ALA A 328 -3.92 -2.88 3.22
N LEU A 329 -3.86 -3.19 1.93
CA LEU A 329 -4.17 -4.52 1.40
C LEU A 329 -3.11 -5.56 1.77
N ASP A 330 -1.84 -5.17 1.94
CA ASP A 330 -0.81 -6.04 2.53
C ASP A 330 -1.17 -6.48 3.96
N ALA A 331 -1.72 -5.56 4.77
CA ALA A 331 -2.19 -5.91 6.12
C ALA A 331 -3.36 -6.90 6.12
N PHE A 332 -4.10 -7.01 5.01
CA PHE A 332 -5.15 -8.01 4.77
C PHE A 332 -4.68 -9.21 3.93
N GLY A 333 -3.37 -9.34 3.71
CA GLY A 333 -2.72 -10.50 3.10
C GLY A 333 -2.73 -10.52 1.57
N LEU A 334 -2.88 -9.37 0.91
CA LEU A 334 -2.74 -9.25 -0.54
C LEU A 334 -1.42 -8.58 -0.92
N ASP A 335 -0.73 -9.17 -1.89
CA ASP A 335 0.36 -8.52 -2.61
C ASP A 335 -0.19 -7.75 -3.81
N GLY A 336 0.52 -6.71 -4.27
CA GLY A 336 0.04 -5.84 -5.34
C GLY A 336 1.12 -5.46 -6.34
N VAL A 337 0.73 -5.37 -7.60
CA VAL A 337 1.55 -4.81 -8.69
C VAL A 337 0.84 -3.63 -9.34
N PHE A 338 1.61 -2.61 -9.71
CA PHE A 338 1.09 -1.36 -10.29
C PHE A 338 1.73 -1.05 -11.63
N ARG A 339 0.91 -0.56 -12.57
CA ARG A 339 1.35 -0.05 -13.86
C ARG A 339 0.71 1.32 -14.10
N ILE A 340 1.53 2.37 -14.11
CA ILE A 340 1.10 3.71 -14.49
C ILE A 340 0.78 3.77 -15.98
N LYS A 341 -0.25 4.53 -16.38
CA LYS A 341 -0.45 4.86 -17.79
C LYS A 341 0.57 5.91 -18.20
N GLU A 342 1.31 5.64 -19.28
CA GLU A 342 2.31 6.60 -19.76
C GLU A 342 1.65 7.96 -20.05
N ARG A 343 2.35 9.05 -19.74
CA ARG A 343 1.83 10.42 -19.94
C ARG A 343 0.58 10.76 -19.12
N GLN A 344 0.19 9.92 -18.15
CA GLN A 344 -0.91 10.17 -17.21
C GLN A 344 -0.39 10.05 -15.77
N HIS A 345 -1.25 10.39 -14.80
CA HIS A 345 -0.90 10.43 -13.38
C HIS A 345 -1.49 9.24 -12.59
N GLU A 346 -2.40 8.49 -13.21
CA GLU A 346 -3.02 7.29 -12.68
C GLU A 346 -2.65 6.04 -13.49
N GLY A 347 -3.09 4.89 -13.01
CA GLY A 347 -2.85 3.63 -13.69
C GLY A 347 -3.70 2.49 -13.16
N LEU A 348 -3.17 1.30 -13.38
CA LEU A 348 -3.81 0.02 -13.10
C LEU A 348 -3.08 -0.67 -11.96
N ALA A 349 -3.84 -1.27 -11.05
CA ALA A 349 -3.28 -2.14 -10.01
C ALA A 349 -3.94 -3.51 -10.03
N THR A 350 -3.16 -4.56 -9.82
CA THR A 350 -3.67 -5.91 -9.61
C THR A 350 -3.12 -6.41 -8.28
N TYR A 351 -4.02 -6.71 -7.34
CA TYR A 351 -3.69 -7.34 -6.07
C TYR A 351 -4.11 -8.80 -6.10
N PHE A 352 -3.36 -9.64 -5.39
CA PHE A 352 -3.61 -11.08 -5.28
C PHE A 352 -3.30 -11.60 -3.89
N ARG A 353 -4.11 -12.53 -3.39
CA ARG A 353 -3.99 -13.06 -2.04
C ARG A 353 -2.79 -13.99 -1.91
N ARG A 354 -1.82 -13.58 -1.08
CA ARG A 354 -0.54 -14.27 -0.85
C ARG A 354 -0.71 -15.71 -0.34
N SER A 355 -1.80 -16.00 0.38
CA SER A 355 -2.06 -17.35 0.89
C SER A 355 -2.59 -18.33 -0.16
N LYS A 356 -3.03 -17.85 -1.33
CA LYS A 356 -3.65 -18.69 -2.38
C LYS A 356 -2.92 -18.61 -3.71
N LEU A 357 -2.29 -17.47 -4.01
CA LEU A 357 -1.73 -17.16 -5.31
C LEU A 357 -0.30 -16.66 -5.17
N LYS A 358 0.54 -17.09 -6.11
CA LYS A 358 1.92 -16.61 -6.28
C LYS A 358 2.06 -15.95 -7.64
N LEU A 359 2.64 -14.75 -7.65
CA LEU A 359 3.07 -14.09 -8.88
C LEU A 359 4.20 -14.88 -9.55
N LEU A 360 4.00 -15.24 -10.82
CA LEU A 360 5.04 -15.78 -11.67
C LEU A 360 5.72 -14.66 -12.44
N GLU A 361 4.95 -13.95 -13.28
CA GLU A 361 5.49 -13.00 -14.24
C GLU A 361 4.46 -11.90 -14.59
N GLN A 362 4.93 -10.82 -15.23
CA GLN A 362 4.10 -9.72 -15.72
C GLN A 362 4.39 -9.46 -17.20
N TYR A 363 3.34 -9.14 -17.97
CA TYR A 363 3.37 -8.91 -19.42
C TYR A 363 2.62 -7.64 -19.80
N ASP A 364 2.79 -6.56 -19.02
CA ASP A 364 2.09 -5.31 -19.26
C ASP A 364 2.52 -4.65 -20.56
N VAL A 365 1.60 -3.99 -21.25
CA VAL A 365 1.89 -3.33 -22.54
C VAL A 365 1.04 -2.08 -22.77
N MET A 366 1.61 -1.08 -23.43
CA MET A 366 0.84 0.05 -23.97
C MET A 366 0.23 -0.37 -25.30
N LEU A 367 -1.10 -0.32 -25.42
CA LEU A 367 -1.80 -0.92 -26.57
C LEU A 367 -1.44 -0.25 -27.90
N SER A 368 -1.17 1.06 -27.91
CA SER A 368 -0.73 1.80 -29.09
C SER A 368 0.69 1.43 -29.52
N GLU A 369 1.60 1.19 -28.57
CA GLU A 369 2.96 0.71 -28.84
C GLU A 369 2.95 -0.72 -29.36
N ALA A 370 2.17 -1.62 -28.73
CA ALA A 370 1.99 -2.99 -29.22
C ALA A 370 1.50 -3.00 -30.66
N LEU A 371 0.43 -2.24 -30.96
CA LEU A 371 -0.15 -2.15 -32.29
C LEU A 371 0.88 -1.72 -33.35
N THR A 372 1.77 -0.80 -33.01
CA THR A 372 2.69 -0.17 -33.97
C THR A 372 4.03 -0.88 -34.11
N THR A 373 4.50 -1.56 -33.05
CA THR A 373 5.87 -2.10 -32.99
C THR A 373 5.94 -3.62 -33.00
N ASP A 374 4.90 -4.32 -32.52
CA ASP A 374 4.92 -5.77 -32.43
C ASP A 374 4.40 -6.40 -33.74
N PRO A 375 5.20 -7.26 -34.41
CA PRO A 375 4.76 -8.00 -35.59
C PRO A 375 3.46 -8.80 -35.39
N LEU A 376 3.13 -9.17 -34.14
CA LEU A 376 1.87 -9.80 -33.78
C LEU A 376 0.66 -9.01 -34.27
N HIS A 377 0.73 -7.68 -34.31
CA HIS A 377 -0.40 -6.81 -34.66
C HIS A 377 -0.31 -6.23 -36.08
N GLN A 378 0.65 -6.67 -36.90
CA GLN A 378 0.90 -6.10 -38.23
C GLN A 378 -0.37 -6.03 -39.12
N GLU A 379 -1.14 -7.13 -39.20
CA GLU A 379 -2.37 -7.18 -40.00
C GLU A 379 -3.40 -6.13 -39.56
N LEU A 380 -3.60 -5.98 -38.25
CA LEU A 380 -4.52 -4.99 -37.70
C LEU A 380 -4.00 -3.56 -37.97
N MET A 381 -2.69 -3.36 -37.84
CA MET A 381 -2.06 -2.06 -38.10
C MET A 381 -2.16 -1.66 -39.58
N GLU A 382 -2.04 -2.60 -40.51
CA GLU A 382 -2.25 -2.36 -41.95
C GLU A 382 -3.69 -1.90 -42.23
N LYS A 383 -4.68 -2.52 -41.58
CA LYS A 383 -6.09 -2.11 -41.68
C LYS A 383 -6.34 -0.73 -41.07
N VAL A 384 -5.82 -0.46 -39.88
CA VAL A 384 -5.94 0.86 -39.22
C VAL A 384 -5.25 1.95 -40.06
N SER A 385 -4.13 1.64 -40.69
CA SER A 385 -3.38 2.58 -41.55
C SER A 385 -4.11 2.99 -42.82
N THR A 386 -5.22 2.32 -43.19
CA THR A 386 -6.08 2.79 -44.28
C THR A 386 -6.78 4.12 -43.97
N ASN A 387 -6.87 4.50 -42.70
CA ASN A 387 -7.39 5.77 -42.24
C ASN A 387 -6.36 6.51 -41.36
N GLY A 388 -5.75 7.56 -41.90
CA GLY A 388 -4.71 8.34 -41.21
C GLY A 388 -5.19 9.02 -39.92
N ASN A 389 -6.43 9.51 -39.89
CA ASN A 389 -7.00 10.20 -38.73
C ASN A 389 -7.21 9.24 -37.54
N LEU A 390 -7.78 8.06 -37.81
CA LEU A 390 -7.97 7.03 -36.80
C LEU A 390 -6.61 6.52 -36.29
N LYS A 391 -5.66 6.27 -37.20
CA LYS A 391 -4.30 5.88 -36.87
C LYS A 391 -3.65 6.87 -35.90
N GLU A 392 -3.59 8.15 -36.27
CA GLU A 392 -3.01 9.19 -35.43
C GLU A 392 -3.73 9.29 -34.07
N LYS A 393 -5.05 9.15 -34.04
CA LYS A 393 -5.81 9.15 -32.79
C LYS A 393 -5.38 8.02 -31.86
N ILE A 394 -5.24 6.80 -32.39
CA ILE A 394 -4.83 5.60 -31.63
C ILE A 394 -3.39 5.70 -31.16
N GLU A 395 -2.46 6.12 -32.02
CA GLU A 395 -1.03 6.29 -31.70
C GLU A 395 -0.81 7.31 -30.57
N ASN A 396 -1.71 8.29 -30.46
CA ASN A 396 -1.68 9.28 -29.39
C ASN A 396 -2.38 8.85 -28.09
N ARG A 397 -2.90 7.61 -28.00
CA ARG A 397 -3.46 7.07 -26.75
C ARG A 397 -2.38 6.37 -25.94
N SER A 398 -2.44 6.50 -24.62
CA SER A 398 -1.56 5.79 -23.67
C SER A 398 -2.30 4.75 -22.84
N THR A 399 -3.35 4.15 -23.40
CA THR A 399 -4.09 3.07 -22.75
C THR A 399 -3.17 1.87 -22.51
N MET A 400 -3.13 1.41 -21.25
CA MET A 400 -2.35 0.26 -20.83
C MET A 400 -3.23 -0.99 -20.68
N LEU A 401 -2.63 -2.14 -20.93
CA LEU A 401 -3.08 -3.43 -20.47
C LEU A 401 -2.06 -3.94 -19.44
N GLN A 402 -2.53 -4.21 -18.23
CA GLN A 402 -1.75 -4.91 -17.21
C GLN A 402 -2.04 -6.40 -17.32
N VAL A 403 -1.01 -7.24 -17.36
CA VAL A 403 -1.15 -8.71 -17.46
C VAL A 403 -0.31 -9.35 -16.38
N THR A 404 -0.98 -10.05 -15.46
CA THR A 404 -0.35 -10.68 -14.29
C THR A 404 -0.56 -12.18 -14.33
N ILE A 405 0.53 -12.95 -14.32
CA ILE A 405 0.48 -14.42 -14.30
C ILE A 405 0.54 -14.91 -12.87
N LEU A 406 -0.51 -15.59 -12.43
CA LEU A 406 -0.68 -16.07 -11.06
C LEU A 406 -0.79 -17.60 -11.04
N GLN A 407 -0.02 -18.25 -10.18
CA GLN A 407 -0.11 -19.69 -9.94
C GLN A 407 -0.80 -19.95 -8.62
N SER A 408 -1.72 -20.92 -8.60
CA SER A 408 -2.31 -21.39 -7.35
C SER A 408 -1.28 -22.10 -6.46
N LEU A 409 -1.30 -21.79 -5.18
CA LEU A 409 -0.48 -22.47 -4.17
C LEU A 409 -1.03 -23.84 -3.78
N CYS A 410 -2.35 -24.06 -3.88
CA CYS A 410 -2.98 -25.34 -3.54
C CYS A 410 -2.83 -26.37 -4.67
N ASP A 411 -2.81 -25.91 -5.91
CA ASP A 411 -2.62 -26.75 -7.11
C ASP A 411 -1.76 -26.00 -8.13
N PRO A 412 -0.43 -26.25 -8.17
CA PRO A 412 0.49 -25.55 -9.07
C PRO A 412 0.21 -25.75 -10.57
N SER A 413 -0.64 -26.72 -10.96
CA SER A 413 -1.08 -26.87 -12.35
C SER A 413 -2.07 -25.79 -12.78
N ARG A 414 -2.72 -25.12 -11.82
CA ARG A 414 -3.66 -24.02 -12.06
C ARG A 414 -2.91 -22.70 -12.17
N ILE A 415 -2.83 -22.19 -13.40
CA ILE A 415 -2.24 -20.90 -13.72
C ILE A 415 -3.33 -20.00 -14.30
N LEU A 416 -3.36 -18.75 -13.85
CA LEU A 416 -4.23 -17.70 -14.36
C LEU A 416 -3.42 -16.63 -15.08
N CYS A 417 -3.93 -16.21 -16.22
CA CYS A 417 -3.60 -14.94 -16.84
C CYS A 417 -4.66 -13.92 -16.42
N VAL A 418 -4.26 -12.94 -15.62
CA VAL A 418 -5.15 -11.87 -15.15
C VAL A 418 -4.86 -10.60 -15.92
N GLY A 419 -5.76 -10.25 -16.85
CA GLY A 419 -5.77 -8.97 -17.55
C GLY A 419 -6.53 -7.92 -16.76
N ASN A 420 -5.98 -6.69 -16.73
CA ASN A 420 -6.64 -5.51 -16.21
C ASN A 420 -6.44 -4.35 -17.19
N THR A 421 -7.48 -3.60 -17.54
CA THR A 421 -7.36 -2.42 -18.43
C THR A 421 -8.36 -1.33 -18.08
N HIS A 422 -8.10 -0.14 -18.63
CA HIS A 422 -9.03 0.98 -18.65
C HIS A 422 -9.02 1.56 -20.07
N LEU A 423 -10.01 1.17 -20.89
CA LEU A 423 -10.10 1.53 -22.30
C LEU A 423 -10.47 2.99 -22.51
N TYR A 424 -10.31 3.48 -23.74
CA TYR A 424 -10.54 4.88 -24.09
C TYR A 424 -11.97 5.37 -23.79
N TRP A 425 -12.07 6.42 -22.96
CA TRP A 425 -13.31 6.91 -22.35
C TRP A 425 -14.30 7.60 -23.31
N HIS A 426 -13.83 8.18 -24.42
CA HIS A 426 -14.67 9.10 -25.19
C HIS A 426 -15.92 8.40 -25.76
N PRO A 427 -17.14 8.96 -25.61
CA PRO A 427 -18.38 8.28 -26.03
C PRO A 427 -18.36 7.84 -27.50
N LYS A 428 -17.84 8.69 -28.39
CA LYS A 428 -17.69 8.40 -29.83
C LYS A 428 -16.48 7.54 -30.21
N GLY A 429 -15.79 6.96 -29.23
CA GLY A 429 -14.54 6.21 -29.41
C GLY A 429 -14.71 4.69 -29.62
N GLY A 430 -15.86 4.22 -30.10
CA GLY A 430 -16.13 2.79 -30.32
C GLY A 430 -15.09 2.12 -31.22
N ASN A 431 -14.75 2.72 -32.35
CA ASN A 431 -13.69 2.28 -33.26
C ASN A 431 -12.32 2.14 -32.57
N VAL A 432 -11.93 3.12 -31.75
CA VAL A 432 -10.68 3.09 -30.97
C VAL A 432 -10.70 1.95 -29.97
N ARG A 433 -11.80 1.77 -29.22
CA ARG A 433 -11.93 0.70 -28.22
C ARG A 433 -11.93 -0.69 -28.84
N LEU A 434 -12.50 -0.86 -30.03
CA LEU A 434 -12.43 -2.11 -30.79
C LEU A 434 -11.00 -2.48 -31.17
N VAL A 435 -10.20 -1.52 -31.67
CA VAL A 435 -8.78 -1.76 -31.95
C VAL A 435 -8.01 -2.10 -30.67
N GLN A 436 -8.24 -1.34 -29.59
CA GLN A 436 -7.62 -1.60 -28.29
C GLN A 436 -7.94 -3.01 -27.77
N MET A 437 -9.20 -3.42 -27.85
CA MET A 437 -9.65 -4.76 -27.45
C MET A 437 -8.99 -5.85 -28.28
N ALA A 438 -8.92 -5.69 -29.60
CA ALA A 438 -8.27 -6.65 -30.48
C ALA A 438 -6.78 -6.84 -30.16
N VAL A 439 -6.07 -5.74 -29.90
CA VAL A 439 -4.67 -5.78 -29.46
C VAL A 439 -4.56 -6.51 -28.12
N ALA A 440 -5.40 -6.15 -27.14
CA ALA A 440 -5.37 -6.76 -25.81
C ALA A 440 -5.62 -8.28 -25.84
N LEU A 441 -6.64 -8.72 -26.57
CA LEU A 441 -6.97 -10.14 -26.70
C LEU A 441 -5.84 -10.91 -27.41
N LYS A 442 -5.27 -10.37 -28.49
CA LYS A 442 -4.19 -11.04 -29.22
C LYS A 442 -2.90 -11.11 -28.39
N HIS A 443 -2.57 -10.06 -27.65
CA HIS A 443 -1.45 -10.04 -26.71
C HIS A 443 -1.60 -11.10 -25.61
N MET A 444 -2.74 -11.12 -24.91
CA MET A 444 -2.98 -12.14 -23.88
C MET A 444 -3.03 -13.55 -24.48
N LYS A 445 -3.52 -13.70 -25.72
CA LYS A 445 -3.49 -15.00 -26.42
C LYS A 445 -2.07 -15.51 -26.56
N GLN A 446 -1.15 -14.66 -27.03
CA GLN A 446 0.26 -15.02 -27.14
C GLN A 446 0.84 -15.44 -25.79
N VAL A 447 0.55 -14.69 -24.73
CA VAL A 447 1.01 -15.00 -23.37
C VAL A 447 0.53 -16.39 -22.93
N VAL A 448 -0.76 -16.71 -23.07
CA VAL A 448 -1.29 -18.01 -22.60
C VAL A 448 -1.01 -19.20 -23.54
N THR A 449 -0.52 -18.97 -24.76
CA THR A 449 -0.15 -20.07 -25.67
C THR A 449 1.34 -20.31 -25.77
N GLU A 450 2.16 -19.25 -25.73
CA GLU A 450 3.61 -19.35 -25.95
C GLU A 450 4.41 -19.27 -24.64
N LYS A 451 3.98 -18.47 -23.67
CA LYS A 451 4.72 -18.22 -22.43
C LYS A 451 4.21 -19.08 -21.27
N HIS A 452 2.88 -19.16 -21.13
CA HIS A 452 2.20 -19.91 -20.08
C HIS A 452 1.10 -20.81 -20.66
N PRO A 453 1.46 -21.88 -21.41
CA PRO A 453 0.51 -22.74 -22.11
C PRO A 453 -0.59 -23.29 -21.19
N GLY A 454 -1.84 -22.99 -21.52
CA GLY A 454 -3.01 -23.51 -20.79
C GLY A 454 -3.42 -22.71 -19.55
N ALA A 455 -2.81 -21.55 -19.31
CA ALA A 455 -3.29 -20.64 -18.28
C ALA A 455 -4.72 -20.15 -18.59
N GLY A 456 -5.61 -20.18 -17.60
CA GLY A 456 -6.98 -19.68 -17.74
C GLY A 456 -7.04 -18.16 -17.69
N LEU A 457 -7.91 -17.55 -18.49
CA LEU A 457 -8.04 -16.09 -18.54
C LEU A 457 -9.11 -15.55 -17.59
N ILE A 458 -8.72 -14.51 -16.84
CA ILE A 458 -9.62 -13.54 -16.21
C ILE A 458 -9.26 -12.18 -16.79
N PHE A 459 -10.21 -11.48 -17.42
CA PHE A 459 -9.97 -10.15 -17.97
C PHE A 459 -10.95 -9.14 -17.36
N SER A 460 -10.45 -8.35 -16.42
CA SER A 460 -11.18 -7.32 -15.71
C SER A 460 -10.86 -5.93 -16.26
N GLY A 461 -11.71 -4.94 -15.99
CA GLY A 461 -11.43 -3.58 -16.38
C GLY A 461 -12.65 -2.67 -16.44
N ASP A 462 -12.35 -1.39 -16.62
CA ASP A 462 -13.28 -0.40 -17.15
C ASP A 462 -13.11 -0.39 -18.67
N PHE A 463 -14.11 -0.92 -19.37
CA PHE A 463 -14.06 -1.06 -20.82
C PHE A 463 -14.66 0.15 -21.54
N ASN A 464 -15.23 1.12 -20.81
CA ASN A 464 -15.93 2.28 -21.36
C ASN A 464 -16.90 1.90 -22.49
N SER A 465 -17.52 0.73 -22.37
CA SER A 465 -18.29 0.08 -23.43
C SER A 465 -19.55 -0.56 -22.86
N THR A 466 -20.71 -0.16 -23.38
CA THR A 466 -22.01 -0.70 -22.94
C THR A 466 -22.26 -2.10 -23.50
N PRO A 467 -23.26 -2.84 -22.97
CA PRO A 467 -23.63 -4.17 -23.47
C PRO A 467 -23.99 -4.23 -24.96
N SER A 468 -24.40 -3.10 -25.55
CA SER A 468 -24.76 -2.98 -26.96
C SER A 468 -23.58 -2.62 -27.88
N SER A 469 -22.37 -2.49 -27.35
CA SER A 469 -21.18 -2.08 -28.12
C SER A 469 -20.57 -3.25 -28.89
N GLY A 470 -19.82 -2.93 -29.95
CA GLY A 470 -19.05 -3.90 -30.72
C GLY A 470 -17.94 -4.56 -29.89
N VAL A 471 -17.45 -3.89 -28.84
CA VAL A 471 -16.49 -4.47 -27.88
C VAL A 471 -17.12 -5.65 -27.15
N LEU A 472 -18.34 -5.47 -26.63
CA LEU A 472 -19.04 -6.54 -25.92
C LEU A 472 -19.46 -7.66 -26.88
N GLN A 473 -19.85 -7.30 -28.10
CA GLN A 473 -20.11 -8.28 -29.15
C GLN A 473 -18.86 -9.13 -29.44
N LEU A 474 -17.71 -8.50 -29.68
CA LEU A 474 -16.45 -9.19 -29.93
C LEU A 474 -16.09 -10.14 -28.78
N VAL A 475 -16.16 -9.67 -27.54
CA VAL A 475 -15.74 -10.46 -26.37
C VAL A 475 -16.69 -11.62 -26.08
N CYS A 476 -18.01 -11.38 -26.09
CA CYS A 476 -19.01 -12.37 -25.66
C CYS A 476 -19.53 -13.26 -26.80
N GLU A 477 -19.69 -12.72 -28.02
CA GLU A 477 -20.19 -13.46 -29.18
C GLU A 477 -19.06 -14.04 -30.05
N GLY A 478 -17.82 -13.61 -29.79
CA GLY A 478 -16.62 -14.17 -30.41
C GLY A 478 -16.18 -13.48 -31.71
N SER A 479 -17.00 -12.58 -32.26
CA SER A 479 -16.61 -11.77 -33.41
C SER A 479 -17.43 -10.48 -33.52
N VAL A 480 -16.89 -9.50 -34.25
CA VAL A 480 -17.63 -8.31 -34.68
C VAL A 480 -17.43 -8.16 -36.20
N PRO A 481 -18.50 -7.92 -36.98
CA PRO A 481 -18.41 -7.86 -38.43
C PRO A 481 -17.76 -6.54 -38.92
N GLU A 482 -17.29 -6.55 -40.15
CA GLU A 482 -16.60 -5.39 -40.77
C GLU A 482 -17.48 -4.16 -40.96
N ASN A 483 -18.80 -4.35 -41.01
CA ASN A 483 -19.81 -3.30 -41.21
C ASN A 483 -20.51 -2.88 -39.91
N HIS A 484 -19.97 -3.24 -38.75
CA HIS A 484 -20.52 -2.82 -37.46
C HIS A 484 -20.47 -1.30 -37.27
N ASP A 485 -21.53 -0.72 -36.69
CA ASP A 485 -21.71 0.74 -36.56
C ASP A 485 -20.58 1.43 -35.76
N ASP A 486 -20.04 0.75 -34.74
CA ASP A 486 -18.93 1.28 -33.94
C ASP A 486 -17.68 1.60 -34.78
N TRP A 487 -17.48 1.00 -35.95
CA TRP A 487 -16.37 1.37 -36.82
C TRP A 487 -16.48 2.79 -37.38
N ALA A 488 -17.68 3.36 -37.41
CA ALA A 488 -17.96 4.74 -37.78
C ALA A 488 -18.37 5.60 -36.57
N SER A 489 -18.04 5.20 -35.34
CA SER A 489 -18.54 5.84 -34.11
C SER A 489 -18.22 7.33 -33.98
N ASN A 490 -17.15 7.81 -34.61
CA ASN A 490 -16.78 9.23 -34.67
C ASN A 490 -17.00 9.87 -36.05
N GLY A 491 -17.80 9.26 -36.91
CA GLY A 491 -18.12 9.74 -38.25
C GLY A 491 -17.21 9.18 -39.35
N PRO A 492 -17.46 9.58 -40.62
CA PRO A 492 -16.82 8.99 -41.80
C PRO A 492 -15.32 9.28 -41.89
N GLU A 493 -14.83 10.34 -41.24
CA GLU A 493 -13.42 10.75 -41.26
C GLU A 493 -12.50 9.78 -40.51
N GLU A 494 -13.04 8.95 -39.60
CA GLU A 494 -12.32 7.96 -38.81
C GLU A 494 -12.85 6.54 -39.04
N GLN A 495 -13.65 6.35 -40.10
CA GLN A 495 -14.24 5.06 -40.41
C GLN A 495 -13.21 4.11 -41.02
N ILE A 496 -13.25 2.86 -40.57
CA ILE A 496 -12.59 1.70 -41.19
C ILE A 496 -13.61 0.56 -41.32
N GLN A 497 -13.26 -0.52 -42.01
CA GLN A 497 -14.10 -1.72 -42.11
C GLN A 497 -13.22 -2.94 -41.84
N VAL A 498 -13.35 -3.51 -40.65
CA VAL A 498 -12.48 -4.59 -40.17
C VAL A 498 -13.31 -5.61 -39.41
N GLY A 499 -13.36 -6.85 -39.89
CA GLY A 499 -13.87 -7.96 -39.10
C GLY A 499 -12.86 -8.35 -38.04
N LEU A 500 -13.29 -8.51 -36.79
CA LEU A 500 -12.43 -9.00 -35.71
C LEU A 500 -13.00 -10.30 -35.12
N THR A 501 -12.11 -11.16 -34.65
CA THR A 501 -12.46 -12.41 -33.97
C THR A 501 -11.76 -12.46 -32.61
N ASN A 502 -12.46 -12.97 -31.61
CA ASN A 502 -11.91 -13.20 -30.28
C ASN A 502 -11.23 -14.58 -30.26
N PRO A 503 -9.94 -14.68 -29.90
CA PRO A 503 -9.24 -15.95 -29.82
C PRO A 503 -9.57 -16.78 -28.55
N PHE A 504 -10.53 -16.30 -27.75
CA PHE A 504 -11.04 -16.92 -26.52
C PHE A 504 -12.56 -17.13 -26.57
N GLN A 505 -13.07 -17.93 -25.64
CA GLN A 505 -14.49 -18.04 -25.35
C GLN A 505 -14.73 -17.42 -23.97
N LEU A 506 -15.16 -16.16 -23.94
CA LEU A 506 -15.31 -15.39 -22.71
C LEU A 506 -16.77 -15.10 -22.39
N ALA A 507 -17.09 -15.06 -21.10
CA ALA A 507 -18.38 -14.59 -20.60
C ALA A 507 -18.17 -13.59 -19.47
N SER A 508 -19.08 -12.61 -19.35
CA SER A 508 -19.09 -11.69 -18.21
C SER A 508 -19.57 -12.41 -16.95
N ALA A 509 -18.68 -12.57 -15.97
CA ALA A 509 -18.98 -13.27 -14.71
C ALA A 509 -20.09 -12.59 -13.90
N CYS A 510 -20.15 -11.25 -13.93
CA CYS A 510 -21.17 -10.46 -13.24
C CYS A 510 -22.40 -10.17 -14.13
N GLY A 511 -22.47 -10.77 -15.32
CA GLY A 511 -23.53 -10.50 -16.30
C GLY A 511 -23.45 -9.09 -16.88
N VAL A 512 -24.61 -8.50 -17.14
CA VAL A 512 -24.77 -7.13 -17.68
C VAL A 512 -25.65 -6.30 -16.74
N PRO A 513 -25.11 -5.78 -15.62
CA PRO A 513 -25.87 -4.90 -14.74
C PRO A 513 -26.50 -3.71 -15.50
N ALA A 514 -27.54 -3.11 -14.93
CA ALA A 514 -28.13 -1.90 -15.53
C ALA A 514 -27.09 -0.77 -15.62
N TYR A 515 -26.22 -0.68 -14.62
CA TYR A 515 -25.13 0.28 -14.55
C TYR A 515 -24.01 -0.26 -13.65
N THR A 516 -22.80 0.20 -13.94
CA THR A 516 -21.64 0.08 -13.07
C THR A 516 -21.01 1.45 -12.84
N ASN A 517 -21.26 2.42 -13.71
CA ASN A 517 -21.06 3.86 -13.49
C ASN A 517 -22.41 4.57 -13.36
N TYR A 518 -22.55 5.46 -12.36
CA TYR A 518 -23.79 6.19 -12.11
C TYR A 518 -23.52 7.64 -11.69
N VAL A 519 -23.59 8.57 -12.64
CA VAL A 519 -23.45 10.01 -12.43
C VAL A 519 -24.72 10.76 -12.85
N GLY A 520 -24.85 12.03 -12.45
CA GLY A 520 -26.06 12.83 -12.70
C GLY A 520 -26.48 12.97 -14.17
N GLY A 521 -25.55 12.82 -15.13
CA GLY A 521 -25.81 12.94 -16.57
C GLY A 521 -25.65 11.65 -17.38
N PHE A 522 -25.16 10.58 -16.79
CA PHE A 522 -24.88 9.32 -17.48
C PHE A 522 -25.00 8.15 -16.50
N GLN A 523 -25.61 7.05 -16.96
CA GLN A 523 -25.59 5.77 -16.27
C GLN A 523 -25.35 4.67 -17.29
N GLY A 524 -24.46 3.74 -16.99
CA GLY A 524 -24.17 2.64 -17.92
C GLY A 524 -23.32 1.55 -17.31
N CYS A 525 -23.45 0.35 -17.85
CA CYS A 525 -22.57 -0.77 -17.54
C CYS A 525 -21.31 -0.63 -18.40
N LEU A 526 -20.19 -0.28 -17.76
CA LEU A 526 -18.90 -0.05 -18.40
C LEU A 526 -17.83 -1.04 -17.93
N ASP A 527 -18.04 -1.62 -16.75
CA ASP A 527 -17.09 -2.50 -16.07
C ASP A 527 -17.50 -3.95 -16.25
N TYR A 528 -16.51 -4.84 -16.43
CA TYR A 528 -16.75 -6.27 -16.59
C TYR A 528 -15.64 -7.09 -15.95
N ILE A 529 -15.98 -8.32 -15.57
CA ILE A 529 -15.02 -9.39 -15.22
C ILE A 529 -15.28 -10.52 -16.22
N PHE A 530 -14.49 -10.58 -17.28
CA PHE A 530 -14.60 -11.65 -18.27
C PHE A 530 -13.81 -12.88 -17.81
N VAL A 531 -14.38 -14.06 -17.97
CA VAL A 531 -13.76 -15.34 -17.59
C VAL A 531 -13.94 -16.36 -18.69
N GLU A 532 -13.03 -17.33 -18.79
CA GLU A 532 -13.21 -18.52 -19.63
C GLU A 532 -14.13 -19.54 -18.94
N PRO A 533 -15.36 -19.77 -19.43
CA PRO A 533 -16.31 -20.68 -18.76
C PRO A 533 -15.86 -22.14 -18.77
N SER A 534 -14.89 -22.52 -19.60
CA SER A 534 -14.27 -23.85 -19.60
C SER A 534 -13.33 -24.07 -18.42
N VAL A 535 -12.77 -23.01 -17.83
CA VAL A 535 -11.79 -23.06 -16.74
C VAL A 535 -12.39 -22.64 -15.40
N LEU A 536 -13.25 -21.61 -15.41
CA LEU A 536 -13.84 -21.01 -14.21
C LEU A 536 -15.36 -20.98 -14.32
N GLN A 537 -16.05 -21.40 -13.26
CA GLN A 537 -17.50 -21.30 -13.10
C GLN A 537 -17.85 -20.20 -12.12
N VAL A 538 -18.86 -19.39 -12.42
CA VAL A 538 -19.40 -18.42 -11.45
C VAL A 538 -20.19 -19.17 -10.37
N GLU A 539 -19.78 -19.02 -9.11
CA GLU A 539 -20.44 -19.59 -7.94
C GLU A 539 -21.46 -18.61 -7.36
N GLN A 540 -21.07 -17.34 -7.22
CA GLN A 540 -21.98 -16.25 -6.87
C GLN A 540 -21.51 -14.91 -7.42
N VAL A 541 -22.46 -14.00 -7.61
CA VAL A 541 -22.21 -12.59 -7.89
C VAL A 541 -22.72 -11.81 -6.69
N ILE A 542 -21.86 -10.97 -6.10
CA ILE A 542 -22.24 -10.17 -4.94
C ILE A 542 -23.08 -9.01 -5.46
N PRO A 543 -24.32 -8.83 -4.97
CA PRO A 543 -25.25 -7.88 -5.55
C PRO A 543 -24.68 -6.46 -5.53
N LEU A 544 -24.94 -5.70 -6.59
CA LEU A 544 -24.68 -4.26 -6.60
C LEU A 544 -25.61 -3.56 -5.59
N PRO A 545 -25.24 -2.37 -5.10
CA PRO A 545 -26.14 -1.54 -4.30
C PRO A 545 -27.46 -1.30 -5.05
N SER A 546 -28.54 -1.23 -4.29
CA SER A 546 -29.86 -0.91 -4.84
C SER A 546 -29.88 0.50 -5.42
N LEU A 547 -30.81 0.76 -6.35
CA LEU A 547 -31.02 2.10 -6.89
C LEU A 547 -31.30 3.13 -5.77
N GLN A 548 -31.98 2.72 -4.70
CA GLN A 548 -32.25 3.59 -3.54
C GLN A 548 -30.96 3.98 -2.81
N GLU A 549 -30.05 3.03 -2.58
CA GLU A 549 -28.75 3.32 -1.96
C GLU A 549 -27.92 4.27 -2.83
N ILE A 550 -27.92 4.06 -4.15
CA ILE A 550 -27.17 4.89 -5.12
C ILE A 550 -27.73 6.31 -5.22
N THR A 551 -29.05 6.44 -5.27
CA THR A 551 -29.73 7.73 -5.46
C THR A 551 -30.02 8.49 -4.17
N THR A 552 -29.63 7.95 -3.01
CA THR A 552 -29.79 8.64 -1.70
C THR A 552 -29.15 10.03 -1.72
N CYS A 553 -28.02 10.19 -2.42
CA CYS A 553 -27.35 11.47 -2.64
C CYS A 553 -27.40 11.89 -4.12
N VAL A 554 -28.51 11.63 -4.80
CA VAL A 554 -28.73 11.85 -6.24
C VAL A 554 -27.97 10.87 -7.14
N ALA A 555 -26.65 10.80 -7.03
CA ALA A 555 -25.79 9.93 -7.84
C ALA A 555 -24.44 9.66 -7.12
N LEU A 556 -23.47 9.06 -7.82
CA LEU A 556 -22.14 8.72 -7.31
C LEU A 556 -21.06 9.69 -7.86
N PRO A 557 -19.98 9.97 -7.11
CA PRO A 557 -19.69 9.56 -5.74
C PRO A 557 -20.59 10.28 -4.73
N SER A 558 -20.56 9.83 -3.47
CA SER A 558 -21.31 10.42 -2.38
C SER A 558 -20.60 10.26 -1.04
N VAL A 559 -21.18 10.79 0.04
CA VAL A 559 -20.69 10.56 1.41
C VAL A 559 -20.63 9.08 1.77
N SER A 560 -21.43 8.23 1.12
CA SER A 560 -21.55 6.79 1.39
C SER A 560 -20.92 5.91 0.31
N HIS A 561 -20.32 6.50 -0.74
CA HIS A 561 -19.76 5.77 -1.89
C HIS A 561 -18.55 6.52 -2.52
N PRO A 562 -17.35 5.92 -2.58
CA PRO A 562 -16.11 6.67 -2.82
C PRO A 562 -15.66 6.81 -4.28
N SER A 563 -16.44 6.30 -5.24
CA SER A 563 -16.17 6.35 -6.67
C SER A 563 -17.45 6.74 -7.43
N ASP A 564 -17.35 7.13 -8.68
CA ASP A 564 -18.50 7.21 -9.60
C ASP A 564 -18.86 5.85 -10.22
N HIS A 565 -17.97 4.86 -10.08
CA HIS A 565 -18.20 3.46 -10.41
C HIS A 565 -18.59 2.61 -9.19
N ILE A 566 -19.08 1.40 -9.43
CA ILE A 566 -19.44 0.41 -8.42
C ILE A 566 -18.58 -0.83 -8.61
N ALA A 567 -17.89 -1.26 -7.55
CA ALA A 567 -17.05 -2.46 -7.59
C ALA A 567 -17.86 -3.70 -8.06
N LEU A 568 -17.40 -4.39 -9.09
CA LEU A 568 -17.90 -5.72 -9.43
C LEU A 568 -17.20 -6.75 -8.55
N VAL A 569 -17.96 -7.68 -7.97
CA VAL A 569 -17.43 -8.73 -7.10
C VAL A 569 -18.14 -10.05 -7.39
N CYS A 570 -17.38 -11.09 -7.67
CA CYS A 570 -17.89 -12.44 -7.88
C CYS A 570 -16.97 -13.51 -7.30
N ASP A 571 -17.55 -14.63 -6.89
CA ASP A 571 -16.80 -15.83 -6.53
C ASP A 571 -16.82 -16.78 -7.72
N LEU A 572 -15.62 -17.21 -8.13
CA LEU A 572 -15.37 -18.12 -9.22
C LEU A 572 -14.84 -19.44 -8.66
N LYS A 573 -15.26 -20.56 -9.23
CA LYS A 573 -14.80 -21.89 -8.85
C LYS A 573 -14.04 -22.52 -10.01
N TRP A 574 -12.92 -23.17 -9.70
CA TRP A 574 -12.18 -23.97 -10.66
C TRP A 574 -13.03 -25.15 -11.15
N LYS A 575 -13.05 -25.40 -12.47
CA LYS A 575 -13.76 -26.54 -13.07
C LYS A 575 -12.98 -27.85 -13.03
#